data_AF-A0A9E1XQP2-F1
#
_entry.id   AF-A0A9E1XQP2-F1
#
_cell.length_a   1.000
_cell.length_b   1.000
_cell.length_c   1.000
_cell.angle_alpha   90.00
_cell.angle_beta   90.00
_cell.angle_gamma   90.00
#
_symmetry.space_group_name_H-M   'P 1'
#
loop_
_entity.id
_entity.type
_entity.pdbx_description
1 polymer ?
#
loop_
_entity_poly.entity_id
_entity_poly.type
_entity_poly.pdbx_seq_one_letter_code
_entity_poly.pdbx_strand_id
1 'polypeptide(L)'
;QGEILAGDPGYTYKKETRNHNTILVDGKGQLGDGEMWPRPKPGRAHITSYTHKDGVTVVTGDATSAYPPELGLERFERTVVLAGPELVVIYDQLAAKEARTFSWLLHHWGETESEGDARIVKVNDARLRVQPLLPAAPTVKEETYRPQFVHPRRNLTPKVADIHMIQLDTQPVRTAQFLVPLAIGSAAAPPAVPKALPCTGGHALASGDTIVACRTGAASLRITLPSGELLDSKARVLVSRQVDGKTVLTEVP
;
A
#
# COMPACT_ATOMS: atom_id res chain seq x y z
N GLN A 1 -11.69 11.78 10.08
CA GLN A 1 -12.51 13.01 9.96
C GLN A 1 -13.58 12.89 8.87
N GLY A 2 -14.11 11.69 8.58
CA GLY A 2 -15.11 11.50 7.51
C GLY A 2 -14.60 11.67 6.07
N GLU A 3 -13.45 12.31 5.86
CA GLU A 3 -12.85 12.53 4.55
C GLU A 3 -12.21 11.27 3.95
N ILE A 4 -12.29 11.14 2.62
CA ILE A 4 -11.64 10.07 1.86
C ILE A 4 -10.26 10.55 1.40
N LEU A 5 -9.21 10.01 2.00
CA LEU A 5 -7.82 10.35 1.69
C LEU A 5 -7.17 9.43 0.65
N ALA A 6 -7.71 8.21 0.49
CA ALA A 6 -7.32 7.27 -0.54
C ALA A 6 -8.57 6.49 -0.98
N GLY A 7 -8.89 6.50 -2.27
CA GLY A 7 -10.09 5.88 -2.80
C GLY A 7 -10.01 5.69 -4.31
N ASP A 8 -10.79 4.76 -4.86
CA ASP A 8 -10.83 4.51 -6.30
C ASP A 8 -11.93 5.36 -6.97
N PRO A 9 -12.00 5.48 -8.30
CA PRO A 9 -12.95 6.38 -8.97
C PRO A 9 -14.41 5.93 -8.87
N GLY A 10 -14.71 4.88 -8.10
CA GLY A 10 -16.02 4.28 -8.01
C GLY A 10 -16.41 3.56 -9.30
N TYR A 11 -17.66 3.74 -9.72
CA TYR A 11 -18.19 2.95 -10.82
C TYR A 11 -17.76 3.48 -12.20
N THR A 12 -16.78 2.81 -12.81
CA THR A 12 -16.39 3.03 -14.21
C THR A 12 -17.03 1.99 -15.14
N TYR A 13 -17.22 2.30 -16.42
CA TYR A 13 -17.66 1.31 -17.40
C TYR A 13 -16.53 0.34 -17.73
N LYS A 14 -15.41 0.84 -18.24
CA LYS A 14 -14.19 0.06 -18.41
C LYS A 14 -13.60 -0.28 -17.04
N LYS A 15 -13.50 -1.57 -16.72
CA LYS A 15 -12.88 -2.05 -15.48
C LYS A 15 -11.38 -2.12 -15.70
N GLU A 16 -10.63 -1.22 -15.09
CA GLU A 16 -9.18 -1.15 -15.24
C GLU A 16 -8.52 -1.25 -13.87
N THR A 17 -7.54 -2.13 -13.76
CA THR A 17 -6.68 -2.31 -12.60
C THR A 17 -5.96 -1.01 -12.25
N ARG A 18 -5.61 -0.22 -13.29
CA ARG A 18 -5.05 1.13 -13.15
C ARG A 18 -5.95 2.04 -12.32
N ASN A 19 -7.25 1.81 -12.30
CA ASN A 19 -8.19 2.64 -11.53
C ASN A 19 -8.23 2.28 -10.03
N HIS A 20 -7.41 1.34 -9.55
CA HIS A 20 -7.46 0.88 -8.16
C HIS A 20 -6.11 1.06 -7.46
N ASN A 21 -6.15 1.08 -6.13
CA ASN A 21 -4.98 1.23 -5.28
C ASN A 21 -4.23 -0.11 -5.18
N THR A 22 -3.49 -0.46 -6.22
CA THR A 22 -2.85 -1.79 -6.39
C THR A 22 -1.53 -1.69 -7.17
N ILE A 23 -1.04 -2.80 -7.71
CA ILE A 23 0.18 -2.88 -8.52
C ILE A 23 -0.17 -3.07 -10.02
N LEU A 24 0.58 -2.45 -10.92
CA LEU A 24 0.68 -2.86 -12.33
C LEU A 24 2.03 -3.52 -12.59
N VAL A 25 2.10 -4.41 -13.58
CA VAL A 25 3.33 -5.08 -14.01
C VAL A 25 3.57 -4.74 -15.48
N ASP A 26 4.65 -4.03 -15.77
CA ASP A 26 4.93 -3.41 -17.08
C ASP A 26 3.73 -2.57 -17.60
N GLY A 27 3.05 -1.87 -16.69
CA GLY A 27 1.83 -1.11 -16.98
C GLY A 27 0.58 -1.94 -17.25
N LYS A 28 0.63 -3.28 -17.14
CA LYS A 28 -0.51 -4.18 -17.33
C LYS A 28 -1.19 -4.54 -16.01
N GLY A 29 -2.52 -4.64 -16.06
CA GLY A 29 -3.38 -5.02 -14.95
C GLY A 29 -3.69 -6.51 -14.86
N GLN A 30 -4.69 -6.81 -14.04
CA GLN A 30 -5.25 -8.14 -13.80
C GLN A 30 -6.03 -8.67 -15.01
N LEU A 31 -6.34 -9.96 -15.01
CA LEU A 31 -7.18 -10.58 -16.02
C LEU A 31 -8.55 -9.86 -16.13
N GLY A 32 -8.97 -9.56 -17.36
CA GLY A 32 -10.19 -8.78 -17.61
C GLY A 32 -9.98 -7.27 -17.64
N ASP A 33 -8.73 -6.82 -17.54
CA ASP A 33 -8.39 -5.40 -17.70
C ASP A 33 -8.99 -4.84 -18.99
N GLY A 34 -9.73 -3.77 -18.85
CA GLY A 34 -10.39 -3.08 -19.94
C GLY A 34 -11.74 -3.64 -20.38
N GLU A 35 -12.23 -4.73 -19.77
CA GLU A 35 -13.57 -5.24 -20.04
C GLU A 35 -14.62 -4.41 -19.32
N MET A 36 -15.78 -4.22 -19.95
CA MET A 36 -16.90 -3.52 -19.32
C MET A 36 -17.63 -4.41 -18.32
N TRP A 37 -17.77 -5.68 -18.68
CA TRP A 37 -18.49 -6.71 -17.93
C TRP A 37 -17.63 -7.95 -17.84
N PRO A 38 -16.57 -7.92 -17.01
CA PRO A 38 -15.63 -9.03 -16.94
C PRO A 38 -16.37 -10.30 -16.50
N ARG A 39 -16.21 -11.36 -17.29
CA ARG A 39 -16.63 -12.70 -16.89
C ARG A 39 -15.65 -13.27 -15.86
N PRO A 40 -16.03 -14.31 -15.09
CA PRO A 40 -15.10 -14.99 -14.20
C PRO A 40 -13.79 -15.35 -14.91
N LYS A 41 -12.69 -14.87 -14.35
CA LYS A 41 -11.34 -15.11 -14.88
C LYS A 41 -10.73 -16.33 -14.20
N PRO A 42 -9.71 -16.98 -14.79
CA PRO A 42 -9.07 -18.15 -14.18
C PRO A 42 -8.29 -17.81 -12.90
N GLY A 43 -7.84 -16.57 -12.73
CA GLY A 43 -7.16 -16.10 -11.52
C GLY A 43 -8.01 -16.16 -10.25
N ARG A 44 -7.38 -16.41 -9.11
CA ARG A 44 -8.01 -16.54 -7.79
C ARG A 44 -7.21 -15.76 -6.75
N ALA A 45 -7.33 -14.44 -6.77
CA ALA A 45 -6.87 -13.65 -5.64
C ALA A 45 -7.64 -14.05 -4.38
N HIS A 46 -6.96 -14.15 -3.23
CA HIS A 46 -7.58 -14.58 -1.98
C HIS A 46 -6.83 -14.03 -0.77
N ILE A 47 -7.53 -13.92 0.35
CA ILE A 47 -6.92 -13.59 1.64
C ILE A 47 -6.21 -14.84 2.16
N THR A 48 -4.92 -14.71 2.46
CA THR A 48 -4.09 -15.80 3.01
C THR A 48 -3.98 -15.74 4.53
N SER A 49 -4.18 -14.57 5.14
CA SER A 49 -4.22 -14.42 6.60
C SER A 49 -5.04 -13.20 7.03
N TYR A 50 -5.74 -13.30 8.14
CA TYR A 50 -6.40 -12.19 8.82
C TYR A 50 -6.20 -12.31 10.32
N THR A 51 -5.80 -11.21 10.97
CA THR A 51 -5.66 -11.13 12.42
C THR A 51 -6.15 -9.77 12.89
N HIS A 52 -6.95 -9.76 13.96
CA HIS A 52 -7.28 -8.56 14.72
C HIS A 52 -6.97 -8.82 16.20
N LYS A 53 -6.00 -8.09 16.75
CA LYS A 53 -5.53 -8.28 18.13
C LYS A 53 -5.02 -6.96 18.69
N ASP A 54 -5.35 -6.66 19.94
CA ASP A 54 -4.93 -5.46 20.67
C ASP A 54 -5.26 -4.14 19.96
N GLY A 55 -6.23 -4.10 19.03
CA GLY A 55 -6.51 -2.91 18.21
C GLY A 55 -5.54 -2.71 17.03
N VAL A 56 -4.79 -3.76 16.66
CA VAL A 56 -4.08 -3.90 15.39
C VAL A 56 -4.86 -4.85 14.49
N THR A 57 -5.00 -4.49 13.22
CA THR A 57 -5.53 -5.40 12.19
C THR A 57 -4.48 -5.67 11.15
N VAL A 58 -4.25 -6.94 10.82
CA VAL A 58 -3.35 -7.36 9.74
C VAL A 58 -4.12 -8.24 8.78
N VAL A 59 -4.06 -7.90 7.50
CA VAL A 59 -4.65 -8.69 6.42
C VAL A 59 -3.58 -8.94 5.38
N THR A 60 -3.39 -10.19 4.98
CA THR A 60 -2.54 -10.53 3.83
C THR A 60 -3.37 -11.19 2.75
N GLY A 61 -3.20 -10.75 1.51
CA GLY A 61 -3.76 -11.41 0.33
C GLY A 61 -2.69 -11.78 -0.68
N ASP A 62 -2.96 -12.83 -1.45
CA ASP A 62 -2.19 -13.24 -2.62
C ASP A 62 -3.00 -12.91 -3.87
N ALA A 63 -2.43 -12.10 -4.75
CA ALA A 63 -3.00 -11.70 -6.04
C ALA A 63 -2.20 -12.23 -7.24
N THR A 64 -1.23 -13.13 -7.03
CA THR A 64 -0.31 -13.63 -8.06
C THR A 64 -1.05 -14.16 -9.28
N SER A 65 -2.02 -15.04 -9.05
CA SER A 65 -2.79 -15.68 -10.14
C SER A 65 -3.81 -14.76 -10.80
N ALA A 66 -4.06 -13.56 -10.25
CA ALA A 66 -4.99 -12.60 -10.84
C ALA A 66 -4.43 -11.91 -12.09
N TYR A 67 -3.12 -12.00 -12.33
CA TYR A 67 -2.45 -11.38 -13.47
C TYR A 67 -2.30 -12.35 -14.64
N PRO A 68 -2.30 -11.85 -15.89
CA PRO A 68 -2.05 -12.69 -17.07
C PRO A 68 -0.74 -13.49 -16.98
N PRO A 69 -0.72 -14.81 -17.32
CA PRO A 69 0.46 -15.67 -17.21
C PRO A 69 1.69 -15.18 -17.98
N GLU A 70 1.51 -14.43 -19.08
CA GLU A 70 2.59 -13.85 -19.88
C GLU A 70 3.43 -12.80 -19.15
N LEU A 71 2.91 -12.25 -18.04
CA LEU A 71 3.70 -11.39 -17.16
C LEU A 71 4.73 -12.19 -16.36
N GLY A 72 4.52 -13.50 -16.21
CA GLY A 72 5.44 -14.39 -15.50
C GLY A 72 5.54 -14.08 -14.02
N LEU A 73 4.46 -13.60 -13.40
CA LEU A 73 4.42 -13.27 -11.97
C LEU A 73 4.48 -14.56 -11.14
N GLU A 74 5.46 -14.63 -10.25
CA GLU A 74 5.70 -15.76 -9.35
C GLU A 74 5.22 -15.46 -7.93
N ARG A 75 5.11 -14.17 -7.58
CA ARG A 75 4.58 -13.71 -6.29
C ARG A 75 3.98 -12.32 -6.41
N PHE A 76 2.82 -12.14 -5.79
CA PHE A 76 2.27 -10.86 -5.38
C PHE A 76 1.47 -11.06 -4.10
N GLU A 77 2.16 -10.88 -2.97
CA GLU A 77 1.51 -10.82 -1.66
C GLU A 77 1.46 -9.38 -1.16
N ARG A 78 0.28 -8.95 -0.71
CA ARG A 78 0.06 -7.66 -0.07
C ARG A 78 -0.33 -7.88 1.38
N THR A 79 0.45 -7.36 2.31
CA THR A 79 0.09 -7.24 3.72
C THR A 79 -0.32 -5.80 4.02
N VAL A 80 -1.52 -5.62 4.55
CA VAL A 80 -2.04 -4.34 5.06
C VAL A 80 -2.09 -4.42 6.58
N VAL A 81 -1.38 -3.51 7.24
CA VAL A 81 -1.34 -3.38 8.71
C VAL A 81 -2.02 -2.09 9.11
N LEU A 82 -3.14 -2.18 9.83
CA LEU A 82 -3.76 -1.05 10.52
C LEU A 82 -3.22 -1.02 11.95
N ALA A 83 -2.23 -0.16 12.20
CA ALA A 83 -1.52 -0.06 13.47
C ALA A 83 -2.10 1.05 14.35
N GLY A 84 -3.41 1.04 14.54
CA GLY A 84 -4.16 2.14 15.16
C GLY A 84 -4.78 3.11 14.14
N PRO A 85 -5.33 4.24 14.60
CA PRO A 85 -6.10 5.16 13.76
C PRO A 85 -5.25 6.02 12.82
N GLU A 86 -3.96 6.20 13.13
CA GLU A 86 -3.08 7.17 12.45
C GLU A 86 -2.09 6.52 11.48
N LEU A 87 -2.04 5.18 11.41
CA LEU A 87 -1.05 4.48 10.60
C LEU A 87 -1.63 3.25 9.92
N VAL A 88 -1.57 3.27 8.58
CA VAL A 88 -1.71 2.08 7.75
C VAL A 88 -0.36 1.79 7.10
N VAL A 89 0.12 0.55 7.13
CA VAL A 89 1.33 0.15 6.40
C VAL A 89 0.93 -0.84 5.32
N ILE A 90 1.29 -0.52 4.08
CA ILE A 90 1.17 -1.44 2.95
C ILE A 90 2.55 -2.04 2.68
N TYR A 91 2.64 -3.36 2.77
CA TYR A 91 3.84 -4.11 2.49
C TYR A 91 3.58 -5.14 1.39
N ASP A 92 4.15 -4.89 0.21
CA ASP A 92 4.03 -5.77 -0.95
C ASP A 92 5.33 -6.55 -1.17
N GLN A 93 5.21 -7.84 -1.46
CA GLN A 93 6.31 -8.70 -1.90
C GLN A 93 5.98 -9.24 -3.30
N LEU A 94 6.83 -8.88 -4.26
CA LEU A 94 6.63 -9.12 -5.68
C LEU A 94 7.81 -9.95 -6.23
N ALA A 95 7.50 -10.92 -7.08
CA ALA A 95 8.49 -11.68 -7.84
C ALA A 95 7.95 -12.03 -9.22
N ALA A 96 8.81 -11.98 -10.23
CA ALA A 96 8.52 -12.40 -11.59
C ALA A 96 9.73 -13.12 -12.19
N LYS A 97 9.43 -14.03 -13.14
CA LYS A 97 10.43 -14.84 -13.84
C LYS A 97 11.46 -13.99 -14.58
N GLU A 98 11.03 -12.90 -15.19
CA GLU A 98 11.89 -11.93 -15.86
C GLU A 98 11.85 -10.57 -15.18
N ALA A 99 12.81 -9.70 -15.48
CA ALA A 99 12.80 -8.35 -14.96
C ALA A 99 11.57 -7.59 -15.45
N ARG A 100 10.81 -7.01 -14.51
CA ARG A 100 9.60 -6.23 -14.75
C ARG A 100 9.67 -4.89 -14.05
N THR A 101 9.00 -3.89 -14.59
CA THR A 101 8.67 -2.67 -13.85
C THR A 101 7.39 -2.91 -13.06
N PHE A 102 7.47 -2.78 -11.74
CA PHE A 102 6.31 -2.79 -10.87
C PHE A 102 5.89 -1.36 -10.54
N SER A 103 4.61 -1.06 -10.70
CA SER A 103 4.04 0.27 -10.46
C SER A 103 3.02 0.21 -9.33
N TRP A 104 3.32 0.79 -8.17
CA TRP A 104 2.39 0.90 -7.04
C TRP A 104 1.53 2.14 -7.17
N LEU A 105 0.21 2.00 -7.04
CA LEU A 105 -0.77 3.06 -7.30
C LEU A 105 -1.56 3.43 -6.03
N LEU A 106 -1.80 4.73 -5.85
CA LEU A 106 -2.76 5.26 -4.89
C LEU A 106 -3.50 6.46 -5.48
N HIS A 107 -4.82 6.45 -5.35
CA HIS A 107 -5.73 7.44 -5.91
C HIS A 107 -6.37 8.28 -4.82
N HIS A 108 -6.59 9.56 -5.11
CA HIS A 108 -7.23 10.53 -4.22
C HIS A 108 -7.88 11.68 -5.00
N TRP A 109 -8.62 12.53 -4.27
CA TRP A 109 -9.22 13.78 -4.80
C TRP A 109 -8.69 15.04 -4.09
N GLY A 110 -7.74 14.89 -3.19
CA GLY A 110 -7.09 16.02 -2.51
C GLY A 110 -5.98 16.68 -3.31
N GLU A 111 -5.51 17.83 -2.82
CA GLU A 111 -4.27 18.47 -3.31
C GLU A 111 -3.05 17.68 -2.84
N THR A 112 -1.97 17.68 -3.63
CA THR A 112 -0.69 17.06 -3.23
C THR A 112 0.40 18.08 -2.98
N GLU A 113 1.23 17.79 -1.99
CA GLU A 113 2.52 18.43 -1.76
C GLU A 113 3.62 17.37 -1.75
N SER A 114 4.73 17.65 -2.41
CA SER A 114 5.90 16.75 -2.47
C SER A 114 6.90 17.05 -1.36
N GLU A 115 7.40 16.01 -0.70
CA GLU A 115 8.50 16.10 0.27
C GLU A 115 9.49 14.96 0.02
N GLY A 116 10.50 15.22 -0.82
CA GLY A 116 11.32 14.16 -1.40
C GLY A 116 10.47 13.16 -2.18
N ASP A 117 10.60 11.87 -1.87
CA ASP A 117 9.80 10.81 -2.47
C ASP A 117 8.39 10.71 -1.85
N ALA A 118 8.13 11.39 -0.73
CA ALA A 118 6.82 11.38 -0.09
C ALA A 118 5.83 12.32 -0.77
N ARG A 119 4.54 12.04 -0.56
CA ARG A 119 3.42 12.90 -0.94
C ARG A 119 2.51 13.14 0.24
N ILE A 120 2.09 14.39 0.42
CA ILE A 120 1.09 14.78 1.41
C ILE A 120 -0.20 15.12 0.67
N VAL A 121 -1.19 14.25 0.76
CA VAL A 121 -2.55 14.46 0.25
C VAL A 121 -3.34 15.29 1.26
N LYS A 122 -4.00 16.34 0.80
CA LYS A 122 -4.78 17.28 1.63
C LYS A 122 -6.24 17.30 1.17
N VAL A 123 -7.16 16.96 2.06
CA VAL A 123 -8.61 17.07 1.83
C VAL A 123 -9.22 17.79 3.04
N ASN A 124 -9.68 19.03 2.86
CA ASN A 124 -10.14 19.89 3.95
C ASN A 124 -9.08 19.97 5.06
N ASP A 125 -9.40 19.53 6.28
CA ASP A 125 -8.45 19.42 7.40
C ASP A 125 -7.71 18.09 7.45
N ALA A 126 -8.17 17.06 6.74
CA ALA A 126 -7.58 15.74 6.75
C ALA A 126 -6.29 15.71 5.92
N ARG A 127 -5.28 14.99 6.42
CA ARG A 127 -3.97 14.86 5.77
C ARG A 127 -3.59 13.38 5.69
N LEU A 128 -3.06 12.96 4.55
CA LEU A 128 -2.43 11.65 4.39
C LEU A 128 -1.02 11.82 3.84
N ARG A 129 -0.03 11.34 4.58
CA ARG A 129 1.34 11.20 4.10
C ARG A 129 1.52 9.81 3.51
N VAL A 130 1.80 9.76 2.20
CA VAL A 130 2.29 8.57 1.50
C VAL A 130 3.82 8.60 1.56
N GLN A 131 4.42 7.73 2.37
CA GLN A 131 5.86 7.70 2.62
C GLN A 131 6.46 6.40 2.07
N PRO A 132 7.00 6.36 0.84
CA PRO A 132 7.74 5.18 0.40
C PRO A 132 9.03 5.03 1.20
N LEU A 133 9.25 3.85 1.78
CA LEU A 133 10.52 3.43 2.38
C LEU A 133 11.21 2.37 1.52
N LEU A 134 10.44 1.61 0.73
CA LEU A 134 10.94 0.70 -0.30
C LEU A 134 10.06 0.79 -1.56
N PRO A 135 10.62 0.56 -2.76
CA PRO A 135 12.04 0.36 -3.04
C PRO A 135 12.87 1.61 -2.69
N ALA A 136 14.20 1.50 -2.59
CA ALA A 136 15.04 2.68 -2.42
C ALA A 136 14.94 3.55 -3.70
N ALA A 137 14.63 4.83 -3.54
CA ALA A 137 14.49 5.81 -4.63
C ALA A 137 13.55 5.35 -5.77
N PRO A 138 12.24 5.14 -5.51
CA PRO A 138 11.29 4.86 -6.57
C PRO A 138 11.19 6.04 -7.53
N THR A 139 10.84 5.79 -8.79
CA THR A 139 10.40 6.89 -9.66
C THR A 139 8.97 7.27 -9.26
N VAL A 140 8.79 8.46 -8.71
CA VAL A 140 7.47 8.98 -8.29
C VAL A 140 6.85 9.75 -9.45
N LYS A 141 5.61 9.40 -9.80
CA LYS A 141 4.80 10.07 -10.82
C LYS A 141 3.47 10.49 -10.22
N GLU A 142 2.97 11.63 -10.68
CA GLU A 142 1.63 12.10 -10.37
C GLU A 142 0.88 12.35 -11.68
N GLU A 143 -0.36 11.91 -11.75
CA GLU A 143 -1.23 12.12 -12.91
C GLU A 143 -2.63 12.50 -12.43
N THR A 144 -3.29 13.38 -13.18
CA THR A 144 -4.73 13.59 -13.07
C THR A 144 -5.37 13.05 -14.34
N TYR A 145 -6.36 12.17 -14.21
CA TYR A 145 -7.04 11.60 -15.35
C TYR A 145 -8.54 11.44 -15.10
N ARG A 146 -9.28 11.30 -16.20
CA ARG A 146 -10.71 11.00 -16.19
C ARG A 146 -10.96 9.54 -16.56
N PRO A 147 -11.40 8.69 -15.62
CA PRO A 147 -11.84 7.34 -15.93
C PRO A 147 -13.03 7.31 -16.90
N GLN A 148 -13.26 6.15 -17.52
CA GLN A 148 -14.38 5.99 -18.45
C GLN A 148 -15.72 5.83 -17.71
N PHE A 149 -16.45 6.92 -17.52
CA PHE A 149 -17.78 6.92 -16.90
C PHE A 149 -18.96 6.95 -17.88
N VAL A 150 -18.69 7.05 -19.17
CA VAL A 150 -19.72 7.21 -20.20
C VAL A 150 -19.88 5.93 -21.02
N HIS A 151 -21.13 5.49 -21.17
CA HIS A 151 -21.56 4.43 -22.08
C HIS A 151 -22.63 5.00 -23.02
N PRO A 152 -22.78 4.50 -24.28
CA PRO A 152 -23.76 5.05 -25.22
C PRO A 152 -25.21 5.18 -24.71
N ARG A 153 -25.60 4.38 -23.69
CA ARG A 153 -26.95 4.39 -23.10
C ARG A 153 -27.06 5.08 -21.75
N ARG A 154 -25.96 5.43 -21.09
CA ARG A 154 -25.98 5.99 -19.73
C ARG A 154 -24.67 6.69 -19.41
N ASN A 155 -24.79 7.83 -18.72
CA ASN A 155 -23.66 8.58 -18.18
C ASN A 155 -23.67 8.43 -16.64
N LEU A 156 -22.58 7.91 -16.10
CA LEU A 156 -22.37 7.71 -14.66
C LEU A 156 -21.30 8.63 -14.08
N THR A 157 -20.93 9.69 -14.81
CA THR A 157 -19.90 10.64 -14.38
C THR A 157 -20.27 11.23 -13.01
N PRO A 158 -19.45 11.00 -11.96
CA PRO A 158 -19.68 11.59 -10.65
C PRO A 158 -19.44 13.10 -10.70
N LYS A 159 -19.89 13.82 -9.65
CA LYS A 159 -19.68 15.28 -9.55
C LYS A 159 -18.20 15.67 -9.63
N VAL A 160 -17.34 14.87 -9.00
CA VAL A 160 -15.88 14.99 -9.06
C VAL A 160 -15.36 13.83 -9.91
N ALA A 161 -15.21 14.08 -11.21
CA ALA A 161 -14.92 13.05 -12.21
C ALA A 161 -13.42 12.79 -12.41
N ASP A 162 -12.60 13.83 -12.26
CA ASP A 162 -11.16 13.69 -12.41
C ASP A 162 -10.58 13.22 -11.08
N ILE A 163 -9.67 12.25 -11.16
CA ILE A 163 -9.01 11.65 -9.99
C ILE A 163 -7.51 11.81 -10.14
N HIS A 164 -6.84 12.04 -9.02
CA HIS A 164 -5.40 12.14 -8.95
C HIS A 164 -4.82 10.79 -8.58
N MET A 165 -3.68 10.43 -9.17
CA MET A 165 -2.97 9.18 -8.94
C MET A 165 -1.51 9.48 -8.60
N ILE A 166 -1.06 8.93 -7.48
CA ILE A 166 0.35 8.79 -7.13
C ILE A 166 0.79 7.40 -7.60
N GLN A 167 1.85 7.35 -8.40
CA GLN A 167 2.45 6.11 -8.90
C GLN A 167 3.92 6.03 -8.50
N LEU A 168 4.33 4.89 -7.93
CA LEU A 168 5.71 4.58 -7.57
C LEU A 168 6.22 3.43 -8.45
N ASP A 169 7.21 3.71 -9.30
CA ASP A 169 7.79 2.71 -10.20
C ASP A 169 9.14 2.20 -9.70
N THR A 170 9.34 0.88 -9.79
CA THR A 170 10.67 0.28 -9.73
C THR A 170 11.42 0.47 -11.06
N GLN A 171 12.74 0.37 -11.02
CA GLN A 171 13.49 -0.06 -12.21
C GLN A 171 13.08 -1.50 -12.60
N PRO A 172 13.35 -1.97 -13.82
CA PRO A 172 13.11 -3.36 -14.18
C PRO A 172 13.89 -4.33 -13.28
N VAL A 173 13.17 -5.13 -12.49
CA VAL A 173 13.74 -6.07 -11.51
C VAL A 173 12.93 -7.36 -11.47
N ARG A 174 13.55 -8.47 -11.06
CA ARG A 174 12.86 -9.75 -10.87
C ARG A 174 12.08 -9.81 -9.56
N THR A 175 12.56 -9.12 -8.53
CA THR A 175 11.91 -9.05 -7.22
C THR A 175 11.82 -7.61 -6.78
N ALA A 176 10.71 -7.27 -6.15
CA ALA A 176 10.50 -5.94 -5.58
C ALA A 176 9.77 -6.06 -4.25
N GLN A 177 10.04 -5.10 -3.38
CA GLN A 177 9.31 -4.91 -2.14
C GLN A 177 8.86 -3.46 -2.10
N PHE A 178 7.59 -3.24 -1.82
CA PHE A 178 7.08 -1.92 -1.48
C PHE A 178 6.76 -1.91 0.00
N LEU A 179 7.36 -0.97 0.74
CA LEU A 179 7.01 -0.69 2.12
C LEU A 179 6.57 0.76 2.17
N VAL A 180 5.26 0.97 2.18
CA VAL A 180 4.64 2.29 2.04
C VAL A 180 3.72 2.54 3.24
N PRO A 181 4.26 3.16 4.30
CA PRO A 181 3.46 3.80 5.33
C PRO A 181 2.55 4.90 4.78
N LEU A 182 1.30 4.85 5.23
CA LEU A 182 0.24 5.82 5.04
C LEU A 182 -0.06 6.41 6.42
N ALA A 183 0.61 7.52 6.76
CA ALA A 183 0.41 8.21 8.03
C ALA A 183 -0.71 9.24 7.89
N ILE A 184 -1.68 9.17 8.79
CA ILE A 184 -2.92 9.96 8.76
C ILE A 184 -2.85 11.02 9.85
N GLY A 185 -3.24 12.24 9.51
CA GLY A 185 -3.25 13.35 10.46
C GLY A 185 -4.23 14.43 10.02
N SER A 186 -3.97 15.64 10.50
CA SER A 186 -4.80 16.82 10.26
C SER A 186 -3.97 18.07 10.00
N ALA A 187 -4.61 19.17 9.63
CA ALA A 187 -3.95 20.48 9.55
C ALA A 187 -3.39 20.93 10.90
N ALA A 188 -4.11 20.69 12.00
CA ALA A 188 -3.70 21.09 13.35
C ALA A 188 -2.69 20.14 14.00
N ALA A 189 -2.73 18.87 13.62
CA ALA A 189 -1.81 17.82 14.05
C ALA A 189 -1.34 17.04 12.81
N PRO A 190 -0.30 17.53 12.11
CA PRO A 190 0.19 16.92 10.88
C PRO A 190 0.57 15.45 11.05
N PRO A 191 0.43 14.62 9.99
CA PRO A 191 0.82 13.22 10.06
C PRO A 191 2.29 13.10 10.43
N ALA A 192 2.61 12.16 11.33
CA ALA A 192 3.99 11.83 11.64
C ALA A 192 4.76 11.44 10.37
N VAL A 193 6.08 11.57 10.40
CA VAL A 193 6.97 11.16 9.30
C VAL A 193 7.49 9.75 9.59
N PRO A 194 6.99 8.70 8.91
CA PRO A 194 7.48 7.36 9.12
C PRO A 194 8.93 7.23 8.65
N LYS A 195 9.76 6.52 9.42
CA LYS A 195 11.18 6.31 9.12
C LYS A 195 11.53 4.85 9.25
N ALA A 196 12.37 4.35 8.34
CA ALA A 196 12.91 3.01 8.45
C ALA A 196 13.78 2.87 9.71
N LEU A 197 13.69 1.71 10.35
CA LEU A 197 14.57 1.31 11.45
C LEU A 197 15.53 0.23 10.95
N PRO A 198 16.76 0.14 11.51
CA PRO A 198 17.63 -1.00 11.27
C PRO A 198 16.91 -2.30 11.64
N CYS A 199 16.78 -3.18 10.65
CA CYS A 199 16.11 -4.46 10.82
C CYS A 199 16.80 -5.54 10.00
N THR A 200 16.98 -6.72 10.59
CA THR A 200 17.36 -7.94 9.86
C THR A 200 16.22 -8.95 9.89
N GLY A 201 16.15 -9.82 8.88
CA GLY A 201 15.04 -10.76 8.69
C GLY A 201 13.74 -10.13 8.21
N GLY A 202 13.74 -8.84 7.88
CA GLY A 202 12.57 -8.13 7.41
C GLY A 202 12.82 -6.64 7.29
N HIS A 203 11.74 -5.88 7.35
CA HIS A 203 11.77 -4.42 7.32
C HIS A 203 11.00 -3.86 8.50
N ALA A 204 11.51 -2.79 9.10
CA ALA A 204 10.85 -2.14 10.23
C ALA A 204 10.81 -0.62 10.02
N LEU A 205 9.81 0.02 10.61
CA LEU A 205 9.63 1.46 10.60
C LEU A 205 9.07 1.95 11.92
N ALA A 206 9.37 3.21 12.24
CA ALA A 206 8.73 3.97 13.32
C ALA A 206 7.91 5.13 12.73
N SER A 207 6.75 5.40 13.32
CA SER A 207 5.89 6.55 13.03
C SER A 207 5.31 7.06 14.34
N GLY A 208 5.84 8.19 14.84
CA GLY A 208 5.63 8.58 16.23
C GLY A 208 6.12 7.50 17.18
N ASP A 209 5.29 7.10 18.14
CA ASP A 209 5.58 6.04 19.10
C ASP A 209 5.16 4.63 18.62
N THR A 210 4.69 4.51 17.38
CA THR A 210 4.30 3.23 16.78
C THR A 210 5.44 2.66 15.96
N ILE A 211 5.77 1.40 16.20
CA ILE A 211 6.71 0.63 15.39
C ILE A 211 5.95 -0.49 14.69
N VAL A 212 6.22 -0.67 13.40
CA VAL A 212 5.72 -1.79 12.61
C VAL A 212 6.89 -2.48 11.95
N ALA A 213 6.95 -3.81 12.03
CA ALA A 213 7.92 -4.61 11.32
C ALA A 213 7.26 -5.77 10.58
N CYS A 214 7.68 -5.99 9.35
CA CYS A 214 7.19 -7.04 8.47
C CYS A 214 8.35 -7.98 8.13
N ARG A 215 8.20 -9.26 8.46
CA ARG A 215 9.20 -10.28 8.19
C ARG A 215 9.31 -10.58 6.70
N THR A 216 10.53 -10.80 6.25
CA THR A 216 10.86 -11.27 4.91
C THR A 216 11.50 -12.65 5.01
N GLY A 217 10.86 -13.66 4.42
CA GLY A 217 11.37 -15.03 4.46
C GLY A 217 11.30 -15.67 5.85
N ALA A 218 12.25 -16.55 6.15
CA ALA A 218 12.19 -17.43 7.33
C ALA A 218 12.98 -16.92 8.56
N ALA A 219 13.89 -15.96 8.39
CA ALA A 219 14.69 -15.44 9.50
C ALA A 219 13.84 -14.64 10.49
N SER A 220 14.15 -14.69 11.79
CA SER A 220 13.52 -13.82 12.78
C SER A 220 13.72 -12.35 12.44
N LEU A 221 12.72 -11.53 12.73
CA LEU A 221 12.87 -10.08 12.80
C LEU A 221 13.83 -9.75 13.95
N ARG A 222 14.86 -8.95 13.67
CA ARG A 222 15.66 -8.28 14.70
C ARG A 222 15.68 -6.80 14.43
N ILE A 223 15.13 -6.02 15.34
CA ILE A 223 14.89 -4.59 15.16
C ILE A 223 15.69 -3.83 16.22
N THR A 224 16.48 -2.86 15.77
CA THR A 224 17.16 -1.93 16.68
C THR A 224 16.26 -0.72 16.93
N LEU A 225 15.78 -0.58 18.16
CA LEU A 225 14.94 0.54 18.57
C LEU A 225 15.76 1.84 18.68
N PRO A 226 15.12 3.02 18.61
CA PRO A 226 15.80 4.29 18.86
C PRO A 226 16.50 4.38 20.23
N SER A 227 16.02 3.65 21.23
CA SER A 227 16.65 3.52 22.55
C SER A 227 17.94 2.69 22.56
N GLY A 228 18.24 1.97 21.48
CA GLY A 228 19.30 0.97 21.38
C GLY A 228 18.88 -0.43 21.81
N GLU A 229 17.67 -0.61 22.36
CA GLU A 229 17.11 -1.91 22.68
C GLU A 229 16.89 -2.75 21.41
N LEU A 230 17.06 -4.07 21.53
CA LEU A 230 16.82 -5.02 20.45
C LEU A 230 15.54 -5.80 20.69
N LEU A 231 14.64 -5.81 19.69
CA LEU A 231 13.49 -6.70 19.66
C LEU A 231 13.77 -7.86 18.70
N ASP A 232 13.60 -9.11 19.16
CA ASP A 232 13.64 -10.32 18.33
C ASP A 232 12.24 -10.94 18.28
N SER A 233 11.75 -11.28 17.08
CA SER A 233 10.43 -11.88 16.92
C SER A 233 10.38 -12.84 15.73
N LYS A 234 9.62 -13.92 15.90
CA LYS A 234 9.22 -14.84 14.81
C LYS A 234 7.82 -14.54 14.30
N ALA A 235 7.26 -13.38 14.56
CA ALA A 235 6.01 -12.93 13.97
C ALA A 235 6.21 -12.62 12.47
N ARG A 236 5.18 -12.84 11.64
CA ARG A 236 5.12 -12.27 10.28
C ARG A 236 5.03 -10.75 10.33
N VAL A 237 4.24 -10.22 11.27
CA VAL A 237 4.15 -8.79 11.56
C VAL A 237 4.26 -8.56 13.05
N LEU A 238 5.14 -7.64 13.45
CA LEU A 238 5.25 -7.13 14.80
C LEU A 238 4.77 -5.68 14.82
N VAL A 239 3.91 -5.33 15.77
CA VAL A 239 3.52 -3.95 16.04
C VAL A 239 3.80 -3.62 17.51
N SER A 240 4.55 -2.55 17.76
CA SER A 240 4.75 -1.99 19.10
C SER A 240 4.10 -0.62 19.18
N ARG A 241 3.32 -0.35 20.22
CA ARG A 241 2.66 0.95 20.44
C ARG A 241 2.70 1.34 21.90
N GLN A 242 2.65 2.65 22.16
CA GLN A 242 2.34 3.17 23.50
C GLN A 242 0.82 3.25 23.68
N VAL A 243 0.30 2.56 24.69
CA VAL A 243 -1.12 2.58 25.09
C VAL A 243 -1.16 2.85 26.59
N ASP A 244 -1.79 3.95 27.01
CA ASP A 244 -1.90 4.38 28.41
C ASP A 244 -0.54 4.41 29.15
N GLY A 245 0.51 4.89 28.47
CA GLY A 245 1.87 5.00 29.01
C GLY A 245 2.62 3.67 29.14
N LYS A 246 2.12 2.59 28.53
CA LYS A 246 2.78 1.28 28.48
C LYS A 246 3.03 0.84 27.04
N THR A 247 4.17 0.19 26.83
CA THR A 247 4.46 -0.50 25.57
C THR A 247 3.61 -1.75 25.44
N VAL A 248 2.83 -1.84 24.36
CA VAL A 248 2.06 -3.03 23.97
C VAL A 248 2.69 -3.60 22.70
N LEU A 249 3.15 -4.85 22.78
CA LEU A 249 3.68 -5.62 21.64
C LEU A 249 2.62 -6.60 21.12
N THR A 250 2.26 -6.44 19.86
CA THR A 250 1.33 -7.31 19.14
C THR A 250 2.09 -8.10 18.08
N GLU A 251 2.27 -9.38 18.33
CA GLU A 251 2.82 -10.34 17.37
C GLU A 251 1.71 -10.99 16.55
N VAL A 252 1.83 -10.93 15.23
CA VAL A 252 0.95 -11.60 14.28
C VAL A 252 1.74 -12.72 13.58
N PRO A 253 1.30 -13.99 13.70
CA PRO A 253 2.04 -15.14 13.18
C PRO A 253 2.26 -15.11 11.67
#